data_AF-A0A7W8IG14-F1
#
_entry.id   AF-A0A7W8IG14-F1
#
_cell.length_a   1.000
_cell.length_b   1.000
_cell.length_c   1.000
_cell.angle_alpha   90.00
_cell.angle_beta   90.00
_cell.angle_gamma   90.00
#
_symmetry.space_group_name_H-M   'P 1'
#
loop_
_entity.id
_entity.type
_entity.pdbx_description
1 polymer ?
#
loop_
_entity_poly.entity_id
_entity_poly.type
_entity_poly.pdbx_seq_one_letter_code
_entity_poly.pdbx_strand_id
1 'polypeptide(L)'
;MNDSAAAILPASWLSLFVLAILTSTGFAQTAPSAKSASCKIDHAAPTPTELAFYRDDYKKSADLAAAEYKADPKNSRSRQLEIDSLIGQGKLDEARKKTDAWTLAEPTDPVAIVTAGELRHAEGDWVESYALMLKALKLDPCLPAAYEGLAEYESLAGYHATAQKHLVLAHQLSPNNENIRFAWINSLNDEQSAAELANFVQEAKSIDDKRRTSLARRLEQEDSSLKNRCELSSATGPLQIPMTPVYGAIGIDHYGLEIAFNGHKRTLQIDTGASGFLLTHSKFSGIGLQKVNSSRVWGFGDQGSNAIDQFTAASVHIGGIEFKNCNVGALENFSVMGGGHIGQALDTSDGLVGTDIFSRYLVTVDYVKHEIRLEPLPQSSSAPTAPLDGLGGDPANDLSSFDRIKPPSMQNWTSIYRRGHQLIMPVVINSSKPTLFIVDTGSFTNLIDTDFAKQVTQTKDSMNLIRGVSGVSKLKEAGSFTADFAGLRLPVTNMDSLNLSRFDGVHGFLGYPTLEQLVMHIDYRDNLVLFEAPNGHK
;
A
#
# COMPACT_ATOMS: atom_id res chain seq x y z
N MET A 1 -59.86 36.17 -28.67
CA MET A 1 -60.78 35.03 -28.58
C MET A 1 -59.98 33.90 -27.99
N ASN A 2 -59.87 33.89 -26.66
CA ASN A 2 -60.61 33.02 -25.73
C ASN A 2 -60.00 31.60 -25.73
N ASP A 3 -59.66 30.97 -24.62
CA ASP A 3 -59.59 31.38 -23.22
C ASP A 3 -58.86 30.25 -22.47
N SER A 4 -58.00 30.64 -21.54
CA SER A 4 -57.85 30.09 -20.19
C SER A 4 -57.88 28.57 -19.94
N ALA A 5 -56.75 28.04 -19.45
CA ALA A 5 -56.67 27.42 -18.12
C ALA A 5 -55.21 27.17 -17.71
N ALA A 6 -54.69 28.06 -16.87
CA ALA A 6 -53.47 27.88 -16.10
C ALA A 6 -53.75 26.94 -14.91
N ALA A 7 -52.87 25.96 -14.68
CA ALA A 7 -52.80 25.22 -13.44
C ALA A 7 -51.50 25.57 -12.71
N ILE A 8 -51.71 26.19 -11.55
CA ILE A 8 -50.77 26.68 -10.56
C ILE A 8 -50.05 25.49 -9.92
N LEU A 9 -48.71 25.52 -9.87
CA LEU A 9 -47.94 24.74 -8.90
C LEU A 9 -47.24 25.70 -7.94
N PRO A 10 -47.33 25.44 -6.61
CA PRO A 10 -46.95 26.42 -5.61
C PRO A 10 -45.43 26.52 -5.44
N ALA A 11 -45.05 27.73 -5.06
CA ALA A 11 -43.71 28.13 -4.70
C ALA A 11 -43.15 27.40 -3.47
N SER A 12 -41.83 27.55 -3.32
CA SER A 12 -41.08 27.64 -2.08
C SER A 12 -40.86 26.35 -1.27
N TRP A 13 -39.81 25.60 -1.63
CA TRP A 13 -38.82 25.11 -0.66
C TRP A 13 -37.42 25.48 -1.18
N LEU A 14 -36.95 26.66 -0.74
CA LEU A 14 -35.54 27.02 -0.72
C LEU A 14 -34.84 26.04 0.22
N SER A 15 -34.24 24.98 -0.31
CA SER A 15 -33.26 24.20 0.44
C SER A 15 -31.98 25.02 0.51
N LEU A 16 -31.86 25.80 1.59
CA LEU A 16 -30.60 26.34 2.09
C LEU A 16 -29.59 25.20 2.17
N PHE A 17 -28.64 25.16 1.24
CA PHE A 17 -27.38 24.44 1.44
C PHE A 17 -26.62 25.18 2.55
N VAL A 18 -26.85 24.77 3.79
CA VAL A 18 -25.96 25.11 4.90
C VAL A 18 -24.65 24.37 4.61
N LEU A 19 -23.65 25.15 4.21
CA LEU A 19 -22.25 24.75 4.22
C LEU A 19 -21.90 24.41 5.67
N ALA A 20 -22.03 23.13 6.04
CA ALA A 20 -21.52 22.62 7.29
C ALA A 20 -20.00 22.65 7.20
N ILE A 21 -19.42 23.71 7.74
CA ILE A 21 -18.01 23.81 8.06
C ILE A 21 -17.71 22.61 8.97
N LEU A 22 -17.07 21.58 8.42
CA LEU A 22 -16.44 20.51 9.17
C LEU A 22 -15.25 21.13 9.93
N THR A 23 -15.55 21.79 11.04
CA THR A 23 -14.53 22.06 12.05
C THR A 23 -14.08 20.71 12.59
N SER A 24 -12.82 20.40 12.33
CA SER A 24 -12.07 19.29 12.91
C SER A 24 -12.05 19.41 14.44
N THR A 25 -13.08 18.90 15.09
CA THR A 25 -13.02 18.53 16.51
C THR A 25 -12.53 17.09 16.57
N GLY A 26 -11.37 16.89 17.19
CA GLY A 26 -10.62 15.65 17.18
C GLY A 26 -11.45 14.41 17.52
N PHE A 27 -11.15 13.33 16.81
CA PHE A 27 -11.51 11.98 17.21
C PHE A 27 -10.71 11.61 18.47
N ALA A 28 -11.15 12.12 19.62
CA ALA A 28 -10.95 11.46 20.90
C ALA A 28 -12.29 10.86 21.29
N GLN A 29 -12.78 9.90 20.50
CA GLN A 29 -13.77 8.97 21.02
C GLN A 29 -13.02 8.05 21.98
N THR A 30 -13.08 8.38 23.27
CA THR A 30 -12.74 7.44 24.33
C THR A 30 -13.50 6.15 24.07
N ALA A 31 -12.77 5.06 23.82
CA ALA A 31 -13.35 3.73 23.72
C ALA A 31 -14.29 3.53 24.92
N PRO A 32 -15.52 3.04 24.71
CA PRO A 32 -16.43 2.80 25.81
C PRO A 32 -15.73 1.88 26.82
N SER A 33 -15.76 2.27 28.10
CA SER A 33 -15.27 1.47 29.22
C SER A 33 -15.77 0.04 29.07
N ALA A 34 -14.91 -0.85 28.59
CA ALA A 34 -15.22 -2.26 28.49
C ALA A 34 -15.52 -2.74 29.91
N LYS A 35 -16.78 -3.13 30.17
CA LYS A 35 -17.03 -4.19 31.16
C LYS A 35 -16.03 -5.27 30.79
N SER A 36 -15.11 -5.63 31.69
CA SER A 36 -14.03 -6.56 31.41
C SER A 36 -14.61 -7.91 30.96
N ALA A 37 -14.82 -8.06 29.65
CA ALA A 37 -15.20 -9.32 29.06
C ALA A 37 -13.99 -10.23 29.23
N SER A 38 -14.16 -11.29 30.02
CA SER A 38 -13.14 -12.34 30.10
C SER A 38 -13.21 -13.14 28.81
N CYS A 39 -12.40 -12.77 27.82
CA CYS A 39 -12.35 -13.47 26.55
C CYS A 39 -11.75 -14.87 26.71
N LYS A 40 -12.34 -15.86 26.04
CA LYS A 40 -11.78 -17.20 25.94
C LYS A 40 -10.66 -17.18 24.90
N ILE A 41 -9.47 -17.59 25.29
CA ILE A 41 -8.33 -17.74 24.36
C ILE A 41 -8.52 -19.02 23.55
N ASP A 42 -8.39 -18.92 22.23
CA ASP A 42 -8.43 -20.06 21.32
C ASP A 42 -7.05 -20.65 21.09
N HIS A 43 -6.79 -21.80 21.72
CA HIS A 43 -5.58 -22.59 21.53
C HIS A 43 -5.78 -23.77 20.56
N ALA A 44 -6.88 -23.80 19.79
CA ALA A 44 -7.07 -24.84 18.78
C ALA A 44 -5.90 -24.87 17.81
N ALA A 45 -5.50 -26.08 17.40
CA ALA A 45 -4.54 -26.22 16.30
C ALA A 45 -5.25 -25.88 14.98
N PRO A 46 -4.54 -25.27 14.00
CA PRO A 46 -5.12 -24.99 12.70
C PRO A 46 -5.75 -26.22 12.05
N THR A 47 -6.97 -26.07 11.55
CA THR A 47 -7.66 -27.11 10.79
C THR A 47 -7.02 -27.30 9.41
N PRO A 48 -7.26 -28.42 8.70
CA PRO A 48 -6.81 -28.58 7.31
C PRO A 48 -7.30 -27.47 6.36
N THR A 49 -8.48 -26.92 6.62
CA THR A 49 -9.09 -25.81 5.86
C THR A 49 -8.33 -24.52 6.07
N GLU A 50 -7.98 -24.20 7.31
CA GLU A 50 -7.16 -23.03 7.66
C GLU A 50 -5.72 -23.19 7.16
N LEU A 51 -5.12 -24.37 7.28
CA LEU A 51 -3.79 -24.63 6.73
C LEU A 51 -3.76 -24.48 5.21
N ALA A 52 -4.82 -24.86 4.49
CA ALA A 52 -4.92 -24.60 3.06
C ALA A 52 -5.00 -23.08 2.79
N PHE A 53 -5.77 -22.34 3.59
CA PHE A 53 -5.89 -20.89 3.48
C PHE A 53 -4.54 -20.17 3.72
N TYR A 54 -3.85 -20.46 4.82
CA TYR A 54 -2.55 -19.87 5.19
C TYR A 54 -1.42 -20.17 4.19
N ARG A 55 -1.65 -21.10 3.26
CA ARG A 55 -0.71 -21.53 2.22
C ARG A 55 -1.10 -21.04 0.83
N ASP A 56 -2.07 -20.13 0.75
CA ASP A 56 -2.62 -19.58 -0.49
C ASP A 56 -3.24 -20.64 -1.42
N ASP A 57 -3.54 -21.83 -0.90
CA ASP A 57 -4.32 -22.86 -1.60
C ASP A 57 -5.82 -22.57 -1.40
N TYR A 58 -6.20 -21.37 -1.83
CA TYR A 58 -7.54 -20.82 -1.66
C TYR A 58 -8.60 -21.70 -2.31
N LYS A 59 -8.28 -22.37 -3.41
CA LYS A 59 -9.22 -23.31 -4.05
C LYS A 59 -9.52 -24.49 -3.14
N LYS A 60 -8.49 -25.12 -2.56
CA LYS A 60 -8.68 -26.23 -1.63
C LYS A 60 -9.35 -25.78 -0.34
N SER A 61 -8.97 -24.62 0.18
CA SER A 61 -9.60 -24.05 1.38
C SER A 61 -11.10 -23.81 1.15
N ALA A 62 -11.49 -23.18 0.04
CA ALA A 62 -12.89 -22.99 -0.32
C ALA A 62 -13.67 -24.31 -0.41
N ASP A 63 -13.09 -25.34 -1.03
CA ASP A 63 -13.76 -26.64 -1.19
C ASP A 63 -14.00 -27.34 0.17
N LEU A 64 -13.00 -27.31 1.06
CA LEU A 64 -13.10 -27.88 2.41
C LEU A 64 -14.08 -27.08 3.26
N ALA A 65 -13.98 -25.75 3.25
CA ALA A 65 -14.85 -24.84 3.97
C ALA A 65 -16.33 -25.00 3.57
N ALA A 66 -16.61 -25.13 2.27
CA ALA A 66 -17.96 -25.39 1.78
C ALA A 66 -18.51 -26.75 2.23
N ALA A 67 -17.67 -27.78 2.32
CA ALA A 67 -18.05 -29.09 2.83
C ALA A 67 -18.33 -29.07 4.34
N GLU A 68 -17.51 -28.37 5.11
CA GLU A 68 -17.68 -28.15 6.55
C GLU A 68 -18.98 -27.39 6.84
N TYR A 69 -19.24 -26.30 6.13
CA TYR A 69 -20.48 -25.52 6.28
C TYR A 69 -21.71 -26.34 5.89
N LYS A 70 -21.62 -27.20 4.86
CA LYS A 70 -22.71 -28.12 4.50
C LYS A 70 -22.99 -29.14 5.61
N ALA A 71 -21.95 -29.60 6.32
CA ALA A 71 -22.09 -30.55 7.41
C ALA A 71 -22.61 -29.88 8.69
N ASP A 72 -22.19 -28.64 8.98
CA ASP A 72 -22.68 -27.82 10.08
C ASP A 72 -22.97 -26.37 9.62
N PRO A 73 -24.23 -26.07 9.23
CA PRO A 73 -24.63 -24.74 8.79
C PRO A 73 -24.57 -23.64 9.86
N LYS A 74 -24.20 -23.97 11.12
CA LYS A 74 -23.96 -22.99 12.19
C LYS A 74 -22.50 -22.66 12.37
N ASN A 75 -21.60 -23.30 11.63
CA ASN A 75 -20.17 -23.04 11.67
C ASN A 75 -19.85 -21.76 10.86
N SER A 76 -20.06 -20.59 11.49
CA SER A 76 -19.74 -19.29 10.90
C SER A 76 -18.28 -19.21 10.42
N ARG A 77 -17.34 -19.88 11.11
CA ARG A 77 -15.92 -19.88 10.72
C ARG A 77 -15.68 -20.56 9.37
N SER A 78 -16.30 -21.70 9.10
CA SER A 78 -16.20 -22.34 7.78
C SER A 78 -16.82 -21.48 6.67
N ARG A 79 -17.90 -20.76 6.97
CA ARG A 79 -18.53 -19.87 5.98
C ARG A 79 -17.67 -18.65 5.68
N GLN A 80 -17.03 -18.07 6.71
CA GLN A 80 -16.01 -17.03 6.54
C GLN A 80 -14.87 -17.52 5.65
N LEU A 81 -14.24 -18.66 5.99
CA LEU A 81 -13.11 -19.20 5.21
C LEU A 81 -13.48 -19.51 3.75
N GLU A 82 -14.71 -19.93 3.46
CA GLU A 82 -15.18 -20.09 2.08
C GLU A 82 -15.15 -18.76 1.32
N ILE A 83 -15.66 -17.69 1.93
CA ILE A 83 -15.72 -16.35 1.34
C ILE A 83 -14.33 -15.74 1.22
N ASP A 84 -13.51 -15.80 2.27
CA ASP A 84 -12.14 -15.28 2.25
C ASP A 84 -11.29 -16.00 1.20
N SER A 85 -11.53 -17.30 1.00
CA SER A 85 -10.89 -18.05 -0.08
C SER A 85 -11.35 -17.61 -1.47
N LEU A 86 -12.58 -17.12 -1.64
CA LEU A 86 -13.01 -16.51 -2.90
C LEU A 86 -12.35 -15.14 -3.10
N ILE A 87 -12.17 -14.36 -2.03
CA ILE A 87 -11.41 -13.11 -2.05
C ILE A 87 -9.96 -13.38 -2.48
N GLY A 88 -9.27 -14.34 -1.85
CA GLY A 88 -7.91 -14.72 -2.22
C GLY A 88 -7.76 -15.29 -3.65
N GLN A 89 -8.85 -15.79 -4.25
CA GLN A 89 -8.92 -16.17 -5.66
C GLN A 89 -9.18 -14.99 -6.61
N GLY A 90 -9.41 -13.77 -6.10
CA GLY A 90 -9.83 -12.61 -6.89
C GLY A 90 -11.29 -12.68 -7.35
N LYS A 91 -12.10 -13.62 -6.83
CA LYS A 91 -13.51 -13.83 -7.22
C LYS A 91 -14.44 -12.94 -6.41
N LEU A 92 -14.22 -11.63 -6.47
CA LEU A 92 -14.90 -10.65 -5.62
C LEU A 92 -16.44 -10.64 -5.83
N ASP A 93 -16.93 -10.86 -7.05
CA ASP A 93 -18.38 -10.95 -7.31
C ASP A 93 -19.04 -12.16 -6.63
N GLU A 94 -18.37 -13.31 -6.65
CA GLU A 94 -18.86 -14.52 -5.97
C GLU A 94 -18.82 -14.35 -4.44
N ALA A 95 -17.73 -13.77 -3.93
CA ALA A 95 -17.58 -13.43 -2.51
C ALA A 95 -18.69 -12.47 -2.08
N ARG A 96 -18.88 -11.36 -2.80
CA ARG A 96 -19.94 -10.37 -2.55
C ARG A 96 -21.32 -11.00 -2.47
N LYS A 97 -21.68 -11.83 -3.45
CA LYS A 97 -22.99 -12.50 -3.46
C LYS A 97 -23.21 -13.36 -2.21
N LYS A 98 -22.18 -14.08 -1.75
CA LYS A 98 -22.26 -14.93 -0.55
C LYS A 98 -22.31 -14.10 0.74
N THR A 99 -21.50 -13.06 0.83
CA THR A 99 -21.46 -12.12 1.97
C THR A 99 -22.79 -11.37 2.11
N ASP A 100 -23.34 -10.84 1.03
CA ASP A 100 -24.62 -10.13 1.04
C ASP A 100 -25.76 -11.06 1.46
N ALA A 101 -25.76 -12.31 0.97
CA ALA A 101 -26.74 -13.31 1.39
C ALA A 101 -26.60 -13.68 2.88
N TRP A 102 -25.38 -13.72 3.43
CA TRP A 102 -25.15 -14.01 4.85
C TRP A 102 -25.59 -12.87 5.75
N THR A 103 -25.10 -11.67 5.48
CA THR A 103 -25.42 -10.48 6.27
C THR A 103 -26.91 -10.13 6.23
N LEU A 104 -27.61 -10.45 5.14
CA LEU A 104 -29.06 -10.32 5.07
C LEU A 104 -29.79 -11.35 5.95
N ALA A 105 -29.32 -12.60 5.98
CA ALA A 105 -29.93 -13.66 6.77
C ALA A 105 -29.62 -13.52 8.27
N GLU A 106 -28.42 -13.07 8.62
CA GLU A 106 -27.87 -13.05 9.97
C GLU A 106 -27.21 -11.68 10.27
N PRO A 107 -27.98 -10.59 10.33
CA PRO A 107 -27.46 -9.22 10.40
C PRO A 107 -26.74 -8.86 11.72
N THR A 108 -26.81 -9.75 12.71
CA THR A 108 -26.17 -9.61 14.02
C THR A 108 -25.13 -10.69 14.30
N ASP A 109 -24.80 -11.55 13.32
CA ASP A 109 -23.64 -12.44 13.44
C ASP A 109 -22.36 -11.59 13.31
N PRO A 110 -21.53 -11.49 14.37
CA PRO A 110 -20.31 -10.70 14.32
C PRO A 110 -19.30 -11.24 13.29
N VAL A 111 -19.26 -12.54 13.02
CA VAL A 111 -18.39 -13.12 11.99
C VAL A 111 -18.85 -12.71 10.60
N ALA A 112 -20.16 -12.74 10.33
CA ALA A 112 -20.71 -12.25 9.06
C ALA A 112 -20.37 -10.77 8.80
N ILE A 113 -20.36 -9.96 9.86
CA ILE A 113 -20.00 -8.53 9.78
C ILE A 113 -18.50 -8.35 9.52
N VAL A 114 -17.63 -9.14 10.16
CA VAL A 114 -16.20 -9.13 9.85
C VAL A 114 -15.94 -9.54 8.42
N THR A 115 -16.58 -10.60 7.93
CA THR A 115 -16.46 -11.05 6.52
C THR A 115 -16.95 -10.00 5.53
N ALA A 116 -17.96 -9.21 5.90
CA ALA A 116 -18.32 -8.03 5.11
C ALA A 116 -17.20 -6.97 5.11
N GLY A 117 -16.55 -6.75 6.25
CA GLY A 117 -15.40 -5.86 6.37
C GLY A 117 -14.18 -6.32 5.57
N GLU A 118 -13.86 -7.61 5.58
CA GLU A 118 -12.78 -8.24 4.80
C GLU A 118 -13.04 -8.06 3.29
N LEU A 119 -14.28 -8.27 2.85
CA LEU A 119 -14.68 -7.99 1.47
C LEU A 119 -14.55 -6.50 1.12
N ARG A 120 -14.99 -5.58 2.00
CA ARG A 120 -14.82 -4.13 1.79
C ARG A 120 -13.35 -3.74 1.70
N HIS A 121 -12.48 -4.40 2.47
CA HIS A 121 -11.04 -4.20 2.37
C HIS A 121 -10.53 -4.56 0.96
N ALA A 122 -10.85 -5.76 0.48
CA ALA A 122 -10.44 -6.25 -0.84
C ALA A 122 -10.96 -5.36 -1.99
N GLU A 123 -12.10 -4.71 -1.79
CA GLU A 123 -12.71 -3.77 -2.73
C GLU A 123 -12.15 -2.34 -2.62
N GLY A 124 -11.21 -2.07 -1.71
CA GLY A 124 -10.64 -0.74 -1.50
C GLY A 124 -11.51 0.21 -0.70
N ASP A 125 -12.62 -0.28 -0.13
CA ASP A 125 -13.50 0.49 0.75
C ASP A 125 -13.01 0.40 2.19
N TRP A 126 -11.77 0.85 2.41
CA TRP A 126 -11.02 0.66 3.65
C TRP A 126 -11.66 1.36 4.86
N VAL A 127 -12.33 2.49 4.64
CA VAL A 127 -13.07 3.20 5.70
C VAL A 127 -14.29 2.41 6.14
N GLU A 128 -15.05 1.85 5.19
CA GLU A 128 -16.20 1.01 5.52
C GLU A 128 -15.77 -0.30 6.17
N SER A 129 -14.65 -0.89 5.73
CA SER A 129 -14.03 -2.05 6.38
C SER A 129 -13.76 -1.77 7.86
N TYR A 130 -13.09 -0.66 8.19
CA TYR A 130 -12.83 -0.24 9.57
C TYR A 130 -14.13 -0.09 10.39
N ALA A 131 -15.15 0.56 9.82
CA ALA A 131 -16.44 0.74 10.47
C ALA A 131 -17.14 -0.60 10.77
N LEU A 132 -17.04 -1.58 9.87
CA LEU A 132 -17.58 -2.93 10.07
C LEU A 132 -16.84 -3.70 11.16
N MET A 133 -15.51 -3.59 11.25
CA MET A 133 -14.75 -4.20 12.35
C MET A 133 -15.17 -3.64 13.72
N LEU A 134 -15.33 -2.31 13.82
CA LEU A 134 -15.87 -1.68 15.03
C LEU A 134 -17.30 -2.14 15.36
N LYS A 135 -18.13 -2.36 14.34
CA LYS A 135 -19.49 -2.90 14.51
C LYS A 135 -19.47 -4.33 15.04
N ALA A 136 -18.59 -5.18 14.52
CA ALA A 136 -18.42 -6.56 14.98
C ALA A 136 -17.97 -6.60 16.45
N LEU A 137 -17.00 -5.78 16.84
CA LEU A 137 -16.50 -5.73 18.24
C LEU A 137 -17.54 -5.24 19.26
N LYS A 138 -18.55 -4.46 18.81
CA LYS A 138 -19.69 -4.10 19.67
C LYS A 138 -20.59 -5.30 19.98
N LEU A 139 -20.64 -6.28 19.08
CA LEU A 139 -21.44 -7.51 19.24
C LEU A 139 -20.63 -8.61 19.95
N ASP A 140 -19.36 -8.75 19.59
CA ASP A 140 -18.41 -9.65 20.24
C ASP A 140 -17.05 -8.97 20.46
N PRO A 141 -16.75 -8.50 21.70
CA PRO A 141 -15.49 -7.84 22.00
C PRO A 141 -14.28 -8.79 22.02
N CYS A 142 -14.50 -10.10 21.84
CA CYS A 142 -13.46 -11.13 21.88
C CYS A 142 -13.14 -11.71 20.50
N LEU A 143 -13.61 -11.07 19.41
CA LEU A 143 -13.44 -11.57 18.04
C LEU A 143 -12.07 -11.18 17.46
N PRO A 144 -11.11 -12.12 17.30
CA PRO A 144 -9.73 -11.80 16.93
C PRO A 144 -9.61 -11.19 15.53
N ALA A 145 -10.38 -11.71 14.56
CA ALA A 145 -10.38 -11.24 13.18
C ALA A 145 -10.81 -9.77 13.03
N ALA A 146 -11.67 -9.27 13.93
CA ALA A 146 -12.04 -7.86 13.92
C ALA A 146 -10.87 -6.97 14.36
N TYR A 147 -10.07 -7.38 15.35
CA TYR A 147 -8.87 -6.66 15.75
C TYR A 147 -7.78 -6.69 14.67
N GLU A 148 -7.62 -7.82 13.97
CA GLU A 148 -6.74 -7.92 12.81
C GLU A 148 -7.15 -6.93 11.71
N GLY A 149 -8.43 -6.87 11.35
CA GLY A 149 -8.94 -5.93 10.36
C GLY A 149 -8.82 -4.45 10.77
N LEU A 150 -8.99 -4.12 12.05
CA LEU A 150 -8.70 -2.77 12.56
C LEU A 150 -7.23 -2.41 12.36
N ALA A 151 -6.34 -3.31 12.76
CA ALA A 151 -4.90 -3.10 12.66
C ALA A 151 -4.41 -2.97 11.21
N GLU A 152 -5.01 -3.70 10.28
CA GLU A 152 -4.68 -3.59 8.86
C GLU A 152 -4.98 -2.18 8.31
N TYR A 153 -6.18 -1.66 8.58
CA TYR A 153 -6.54 -0.28 8.23
C TYR A 153 -5.62 0.73 8.91
N GLU A 154 -5.38 0.57 10.22
CA GLU A 154 -4.58 1.49 11.01
C GLU A 154 -3.14 1.54 10.51
N SER A 155 -2.54 0.40 10.20
CA SER A 155 -1.20 0.33 9.61
C SER A 155 -1.13 1.03 8.26
N LEU A 156 -2.09 0.76 7.36
CA LEU A 156 -2.19 1.46 6.07
C LEU A 156 -2.37 2.96 6.26
N ALA A 157 -3.16 3.38 7.23
CA ALA A 157 -3.46 4.77 7.51
C ALA A 157 -2.32 5.50 8.25
N GLY A 158 -1.31 4.80 8.77
CA GLY A 158 -0.15 5.35 9.48
C GLY A 158 -0.28 5.37 11.01
N TYR A 159 -1.26 4.69 11.58
CA TYR A 159 -1.46 4.52 13.02
C TYR A 159 -0.78 3.22 13.50
N HIS A 160 0.54 3.13 13.35
CA HIS A 160 1.26 1.88 13.57
C HIS A 160 1.28 1.43 15.04
N ALA A 161 1.35 2.37 16.00
CA ALA A 161 1.33 2.02 17.43
C ALA A 161 -0.06 1.52 17.85
N THR A 162 -1.12 2.12 17.31
CA THR A 162 -2.50 1.64 17.52
C THR A 162 -2.70 0.27 16.87
N ALA A 163 -2.24 0.08 15.63
CA ALA A 163 -2.31 -1.20 14.93
C ALA A 163 -1.60 -2.33 15.72
N GLN A 164 -0.40 -2.06 16.23
CA GLN A 164 0.36 -3.03 17.04
C GLN A 164 -0.42 -3.46 18.29
N LYS A 165 -1.09 -2.54 18.99
CA LYS A 165 -1.92 -2.88 20.17
C LYS A 165 -3.06 -3.82 19.80
N HIS A 166 -3.73 -3.58 18.67
CA HIS A 166 -4.78 -4.46 18.19
C HIS A 166 -4.23 -5.83 17.75
N LEU A 167 -3.06 -5.88 17.11
CA LEU A 167 -2.42 -7.15 16.73
C LEU A 167 -1.95 -7.97 17.94
N VAL A 168 -1.42 -7.32 18.97
CA VAL A 168 -1.08 -7.98 20.23
C VAL A 168 -2.33 -8.63 20.84
N LEU A 169 -3.45 -7.91 20.88
CA LEU A 169 -4.71 -8.46 21.39
C LEU A 169 -5.26 -9.59 20.51
N ALA A 170 -5.27 -9.42 19.19
CA ALA A 170 -5.68 -10.45 18.24
C ALA A 170 -4.84 -11.73 18.43
N HIS A 171 -3.52 -11.59 18.55
CA HIS A 171 -2.59 -12.70 18.75
C HIS A 171 -2.78 -13.37 20.11
N GLN A 172 -3.04 -12.62 21.17
CA GLN A 172 -3.35 -13.18 22.49
C GLN A 172 -4.66 -13.99 22.49
N LEU A 173 -5.68 -13.53 21.75
CA LEU A 173 -6.96 -14.22 21.67
C LEU A 173 -6.91 -15.47 20.78
N SER A 174 -6.06 -15.48 19.75
CA SER A 174 -5.93 -16.57 18.79
C SER A 174 -4.47 -16.86 18.41
N PRO A 175 -3.64 -17.34 19.36
CA PRO A 175 -2.19 -17.50 19.17
C PRO A 175 -1.78 -18.48 18.06
N ASN A 176 -2.68 -19.39 17.68
CA ASN A 176 -2.43 -20.39 16.64
C ASN A 176 -2.95 -19.99 15.26
N ASN A 177 -3.61 -18.84 15.11
CA ASN A 177 -3.96 -18.31 13.79
C ASN A 177 -2.69 -17.73 13.15
N GLU A 178 -2.26 -18.34 12.05
CA GLU A 178 -0.99 -17.99 11.42
C GLU A 178 -1.03 -16.59 10.78
N ASN A 179 -2.15 -16.16 10.18
CA ASN A 179 -2.28 -14.82 9.61
C ASN A 179 -2.11 -13.75 10.69
N ILE A 180 -2.86 -13.87 11.79
CA ILE A 180 -2.75 -12.96 12.94
C ILE A 180 -1.33 -12.97 13.51
N ARG A 181 -0.72 -14.15 13.66
CA ARG A 181 0.66 -14.27 14.13
C ARG A 181 1.64 -13.54 13.22
N PHE A 182 1.55 -13.71 11.91
CA PHE A 182 2.46 -13.05 10.98
C PHE A 182 2.20 -11.55 10.88
N ALA A 183 0.94 -11.11 10.94
CA ALA A 183 0.62 -9.69 11.03
C ALA A 183 1.22 -9.07 12.31
N TRP A 184 1.11 -9.75 13.46
CA TRP A 184 1.75 -9.34 14.70
C TRP A 184 3.28 -9.30 14.59
N ILE A 185 3.94 -10.38 14.11
CA ILE A 185 5.39 -10.41 13.90
C ILE A 185 5.85 -9.23 13.03
N ASN A 186 5.14 -8.96 11.92
CA ASN A 186 5.45 -7.86 11.01
C ASN A 186 5.24 -6.46 11.61
N SER A 187 4.52 -6.35 12.73
CA SER A 187 4.30 -5.09 13.45
C SER A 187 5.34 -4.83 14.54
N LEU A 188 6.22 -5.79 14.82
CA LEU A 188 7.31 -5.64 15.78
C LEU A 188 8.47 -4.88 15.14
N ASN A 189 9.38 -4.37 15.97
CA ASN A 189 10.64 -3.87 15.46
C ASN A 189 11.47 -5.00 14.83
N ASP A 190 12.41 -4.65 13.97
CA ASP A 190 13.15 -5.63 13.15
C ASP A 190 13.81 -6.76 13.99
N GLU A 191 14.40 -6.44 15.15
CA GLU A 191 15.07 -7.42 16.02
C GLU A 191 14.07 -8.40 16.66
N GLN A 192 12.94 -7.89 17.13
CA GLN A 192 11.88 -8.69 17.73
C GLN A 192 11.15 -9.54 16.68
N SER A 193 10.87 -8.97 15.50
CA SER A 193 10.30 -9.69 14.37
C SER A 193 11.17 -10.90 14.01
N ALA A 194 12.49 -10.68 13.84
CA ALA A 194 13.43 -11.75 13.50
C ALA A 194 13.48 -12.82 14.60
N ALA A 195 13.50 -12.43 15.87
CA ALA A 195 13.49 -13.37 17.00
C ALA A 195 12.21 -14.22 17.05
N GLU A 196 11.04 -13.61 16.89
CA GLU A 196 9.75 -14.32 16.89
C GLU A 196 9.58 -15.22 15.67
N LEU A 197 10.04 -14.77 14.50
CA LEU A 197 10.06 -15.59 13.28
C LEU A 197 10.99 -16.80 13.46
N ALA A 198 12.17 -16.62 14.06
CA ALA A 198 13.10 -17.71 14.36
C ALA A 198 12.48 -18.74 15.31
N ASN A 199 11.82 -18.29 16.38
CA ASN A 199 11.09 -19.16 17.30
C ASN A 199 10.01 -19.96 16.57
N PHE A 200 9.21 -19.30 15.71
CA PHE A 200 8.17 -19.97 14.94
C PHE A 200 8.75 -21.03 13.97
N VAL A 201 9.83 -20.72 13.26
CA VAL A 201 10.51 -21.66 12.34
C VAL A 201 11.02 -22.91 13.09
N GLN A 202 11.48 -22.75 14.33
CA GLN A 202 11.98 -23.86 15.15
C GLN A 202 10.85 -24.69 15.76
N GLU A 203 9.88 -24.04 16.39
CA GLU A 203 8.93 -24.70 17.29
C GLU A 203 7.60 -25.11 16.64
N ALA A 204 7.22 -24.50 15.51
CA ALA A 204 5.93 -24.76 14.90
C ALA A 204 5.81 -26.23 14.42
N LYS A 205 4.82 -26.94 14.98
CA LYS A 205 4.49 -28.33 14.61
C LYS A 205 3.49 -28.40 13.45
N SER A 206 2.76 -27.32 13.18
CA SER A 206 1.69 -27.23 12.17
C SER A 206 2.19 -26.99 10.75
N ILE A 207 3.45 -26.57 10.60
CA ILE A 207 4.03 -26.24 9.29
C ILE A 207 4.77 -27.45 8.69
N ASP A 208 4.60 -27.65 7.39
CA ASP A 208 5.35 -28.65 6.63
C ASP A 208 6.76 -28.17 6.26
N ASP A 209 7.61 -29.07 5.77
CA ASP A 209 9.01 -28.77 5.43
C ASP A 209 9.14 -27.69 4.36
N LYS A 210 8.20 -27.62 3.42
CA LYS A 210 8.19 -26.58 2.37
C LYS A 210 7.94 -25.20 2.98
N ARG A 211 6.95 -25.08 3.86
CA ARG A 211 6.65 -23.83 4.58
C ARG A 211 7.80 -23.45 5.51
N ARG A 212 8.36 -24.42 6.25
CA ARG A 212 9.51 -24.19 7.13
C ARG A 212 10.72 -23.66 6.34
N THR A 213 11.02 -24.26 5.19
CA THR A 213 12.08 -23.78 4.29
C THR A 213 11.82 -22.36 3.80
N SER A 214 10.59 -22.04 3.42
CA SER A 214 10.23 -20.69 2.96
C SER A 214 10.39 -19.64 4.07
N LEU A 215 10.00 -19.98 5.30
CA LEU A 215 10.13 -19.08 6.45
C LEU A 215 11.58 -18.95 6.92
N ALA A 216 12.38 -20.02 6.87
CA ALA A 216 13.81 -19.96 7.13
C ALA A 216 14.52 -19.03 6.13
N ARG A 217 14.18 -19.09 4.84
CA ARG A 217 14.69 -18.15 3.84
C ARG A 217 14.26 -16.71 4.13
N ARG A 218 13.03 -16.49 4.62
CA ARG A 218 12.58 -15.15 5.04
C ARG A 218 13.41 -14.65 6.23
N LEU A 219 13.67 -15.49 7.22
CA LEU A 219 14.51 -15.15 8.37
C LEU A 219 15.94 -14.79 7.95
N GLU A 220 16.54 -15.56 7.03
CA GLU A 220 17.87 -15.24 6.47
C GLU A 220 17.89 -13.86 5.79
N GLN A 221 16.80 -13.48 5.12
CA GLN A 221 16.64 -12.16 4.50
C GLN A 221 16.49 -11.04 5.55
N GLU A 222 15.72 -11.27 6.62
CA GLU A 222 15.57 -10.33 7.73
C GLU A 222 16.89 -10.11 8.49
N ASP A 223 17.59 -11.21 8.84
CA ASP A 223 18.92 -11.16 9.48
C ASP A 223 19.94 -10.42 8.62
N SER A 224 19.88 -10.63 7.31
CA SER A 224 20.74 -9.96 6.34
C SER A 224 20.42 -8.46 6.28
N SER A 225 19.14 -8.08 6.26
CA SER A 225 18.69 -6.69 6.25
C SER A 225 19.08 -5.96 7.54
N LEU A 226 18.94 -6.62 8.70
CA LEU A 226 19.36 -6.10 10.00
C LEU A 226 20.86 -5.80 10.04
N LYS A 227 21.70 -6.71 9.53
CA LYS A 227 23.16 -6.53 9.49
C LYS A 227 23.62 -5.48 8.49
N ASN A 228 22.84 -5.26 7.43
CA ASN A 228 23.15 -4.35 6.33
C ASN A 228 22.09 -3.24 6.25
N ARG A 229 21.76 -2.64 7.39
CA ARG A 229 20.80 -1.53 7.43
C ARG A 229 21.41 -0.32 6.75
N CYS A 230 20.68 0.27 5.82
CA CYS A 230 21.08 1.51 5.16
C CYS A 230 21.00 2.66 6.18
N GLU A 231 22.14 3.09 6.68
CA GLU A 231 22.25 4.09 7.74
C GLU A 231 22.61 5.45 7.17
N LEU A 232 21.81 6.46 7.51
CA LEU A 232 22.14 7.84 7.20
C LEU A 232 23.31 8.29 8.09
N SER A 233 24.47 8.56 7.50
CA SER A 233 25.70 8.86 8.25
C SER A 233 25.64 10.18 9.03
N SER A 234 24.86 11.15 8.55
CA SER A 234 24.48 12.36 9.30
C SER A 234 23.29 13.05 8.61
N ALA A 235 22.36 13.56 9.41
CA ALA A 235 21.30 14.43 8.92
C ALA A 235 21.91 15.79 8.58
N THR A 236 22.13 16.04 7.29
CA THR A 236 22.47 17.35 6.79
C THR A 236 21.20 18.21 6.80
N GLY A 237 21.34 19.54 6.89
CA GLY A 237 20.20 20.47 6.98
C GLY A 237 19.31 20.43 5.72
N PRO A 238 18.54 21.48 5.41
CA PRO A 238 17.80 21.52 4.16
C PRO A 238 18.75 21.26 2.96
N LEU A 239 18.35 20.36 2.07
CA LEU A 239 19.13 19.99 0.89
C LEU A 239 18.33 20.24 -0.38
N GLN A 240 19.08 20.55 -1.43
CA GLN A 240 18.58 20.64 -2.79
C GLN A 240 19.44 19.72 -3.65
N ILE A 241 18.80 18.76 -4.31
CA ILE A 241 19.46 17.76 -5.15
C ILE A 241 18.93 17.96 -6.57
N PRO A 242 19.78 18.35 -7.54
CA PRO A 242 19.34 18.49 -8.91
C PRO A 242 18.91 17.14 -9.48
N MET A 243 17.80 17.14 -10.22
CA MET A 243 17.36 16.00 -10.98
C MET A 243 18.07 15.96 -12.34
N THR A 244 18.39 14.76 -12.79
CA THR A 244 19.00 14.51 -14.09
C THR A 244 17.95 13.96 -15.05
N PRO A 245 17.80 14.49 -16.27
CA PRO A 245 16.88 13.91 -17.25
C PRO A 245 17.32 12.49 -17.64
N VAL A 246 16.36 11.56 -17.64
CA VAL A 246 16.50 10.21 -18.19
C VAL A 246 15.84 10.19 -19.56
N TYR A 247 16.64 9.93 -20.60
CA TYR A 247 16.18 9.99 -21.97
C TYR A 247 15.65 8.64 -22.46
N GLY A 248 14.54 8.68 -23.17
CA GLY A 248 14.02 7.53 -23.87
C GLY A 248 14.18 7.61 -25.37
N ALA A 249 13.23 6.96 -26.05
CA ALA A 249 13.19 6.93 -27.52
C ALA A 249 12.94 8.31 -28.12
N ILE A 250 12.11 9.11 -27.46
CA ILE A 250 11.62 10.38 -27.98
C ILE A 250 11.70 11.41 -26.84
N GLY A 251 12.90 11.90 -26.57
CA GLY A 251 13.13 12.97 -25.58
C GLY A 251 13.32 12.48 -24.16
N ILE A 252 12.90 13.29 -23.20
CA ILE A 252 12.97 12.97 -21.76
C ILE A 252 11.77 12.10 -21.44
N ASP A 253 12.03 10.90 -20.92
CA ASP A 253 10.97 9.98 -20.46
C ASP A 253 10.69 10.20 -18.98
N HIS A 254 11.73 10.40 -18.17
CA HIS A 254 11.63 10.57 -16.72
C HIS A 254 12.75 11.47 -16.16
N TYR A 255 12.70 11.73 -14.86
CA TYR A 255 13.81 12.33 -14.12
C TYR A 255 14.40 11.33 -13.12
N GLY A 256 15.71 11.44 -12.94
CA GLY A 256 16.49 10.61 -12.04
C GLY A 256 17.41 11.40 -11.13
N LEU A 257 18.15 10.69 -10.28
CA LEU A 257 19.19 11.23 -9.42
C LEU A 257 20.55 10.67 -9.80
N GLU A 258 21.58 11.52 -9.74
CA GLU A 258 22.96 11.06 -9.77
C GLU A 258 23.34 10.50 -8.39
N ILE A 259 23.66 9.21 -8.34
CA ILE A 259 23.95 8.46 -7.12
C ILE A 259 25.32 7.79 -7.26
N ALA A 260 26.21 8.00 -6.29
CA ALA A 260 27.52 7.35 -6.29
C ALA A 260 27.55 6.18 -5.30
N PHE A 261 27.71 4.97 -5.82
CA PHE A 261 27.89 3.74 -5.04
C PHE A 261 29.39 3.45 -4.91
N ASN A 262 29.92 3.45 -3.69
CA ASN A 262 31.35 3.32 -3.39
C ASN A 262 32.23 4.25 -4.26
N GLY A 263 31.75 5.48 -4.51
CA GLY A 263 32.43 6.47 -5.35
C GLY A 263 32.15 6.38 -6.86
N HIS A 264 31.41 5.38 -7.34
CA HIS A 264 31.05 5.22 -8.75
C HIS A 264 29.64 5.73 -9.04
N LYS A 265 29.54 6.79 -9.86
CA LYS A 265 28.29 7.46 -10.23
C LYS A 265 27.39 6.62 -11.15
N ARG A 266 26.08 6.68 -10.91
CA ARG A 266 24.99 6.07 -11.69
C ARG A 266 23.81 7.02 -11.72
N THR A 267 23.02 6.99 -12.79
CA THR A 267 21.78 7.78 -12.88
C THR A 267 20.58 6.87 -12.70
N LEU A 268 19.88 6.99 -11.57
CA LEU A 268 18.73 6.14 -11.24
C LEU A 268 17.44 6.95 -11.36
N GLN A 269 16.44 6.40 -12.06
CA GLN A 269 15.11 7.00 -12.20
C GLN A 269 14.40 7.08 -10.84
N ILE A 270 13.73 8.19 -10.57
CA ILE A 270 12.94 8.41 -9.35
C ILE A 270 11.62 7.62 -9.45
N ASP A 271 11.38 6.72 -8.51
CA ASP A 271 10.24 5.81 -8.53
C ASP A 271 9.59 5.63 -7.15
N THR A 272 8.47 6.32 -6.89
CA THR A 272 7.65 6.12 -5.67
C THR A 272 6.95 4.75 -5.63
N GLY A 273 6.89 4.03 -6.75
CA GLY A 273 6.43 2.65 -6.89
C GLY A 273 7.53 1.60 -6.67
N ALA A 274 8.76 2.02 -6.36
CA ALA A 274 9.85 1.16 -5.93
C ALA A 274 10.38 1.56 -4.53
N SER A 275 11.19 0.67 -3.93
CA SER A 275 11.86 0.93 -2.66
C SER A 275 13.37 0.79 -2.80
N GLY A 276 14.10 1.65 -2.12
CA GLY A 276 15.56 1.52 -2.03
C GLY A 276 16.26 1.74 -3.36
N PHE A 277 17.27 0.91 -3.65
CA PHE A 277 18.07 1.01 -4.87
C PHE A 277 17.96 -0.26 -5.69
N LEU A 278 17.65 -0.12 -6.98
CA LEU A 278 17.70 -1.20 -7.96
C LEU A 278 18.65 -0.80 -9.08
N LEU A 279 19.68 -1.59 -9.36
CA LEU A 279 20.56 -1.41 -10.51
C LEU A 279 20.24 -2.42 -11.61
N THR A 280 20.33 -1.98 -12.86
CA THR A 280 19.98 -2.80 -14.04
C THR A 280 21.16 -2.85 -15.02
N HIS A 281 21.00 -3.56 -16.15
CA HIS A 281 21.92 -3.56 -17.29
C HIS A 281 23.39 -3.85 -16.94
N SER A 282 23.64 -4.71 -15.96
CA SER A 282 24.98 -5.01 -15.44
C SER A 282 25.75 -3.79 -14.88
N LYS A 283 25.07 -2.67 -14.61
CA LYS A 283 25.67 -1.42 -14.10
C LYS A 283 26.19 -1.52 -12.67
N PHE A 284 25.85 -2.61 -11.99
CA PHE A 284 26.40 -3.01 -10.69
C PHE A 284 27.80 -3.66 -10.79
N SER A 285 28.23 -4.08 -11.98
CA SER A 285 29.54 -4.72 -12.16
C SER A 285 30.69 -3.73 -11.99
N GLY A 286 31.72 -4.14 -11.25
CA GLY A 286 32.96 -3.36 -11.12
C GLY A 286 32.88 -2.10 -10.25
N ILE A 287 31.80 -1.90 -9.48
CA ILE A 287 31.64 -0.76 -8.55
C ILE A 287 31.82 -1.14 -7.07
N GLY A 288 32.40 -2.31 -6.82
CA GLY A 288 32.75 -2.76 -5.46
C GLY A 288 31.56 -3.14 -4.57
N LEU A 289 30.40 -3.47 -5.16
CA LEU A 289 29.27 -4.02 -4.41
C LEU A 289 29.59 -5.43 -3.91
N GLN A 290 29.14 -5.76 -2.70
CA GLN A 290 29.33 -7.08 -2.10
C GLN A 290 28.06 -7.90 -2.22
N LYS A 291 28.09 -9.05 -2.90
CA LYS A 291 26.92 -9.91 -3.04
C LYS A 291 26.56 -10.53 -1.69
N VAL A 292 25.29 -10.46 -1.33
CA VAL A 292 24.77 -10.93 -0.03
C VAL A 292 23.95 -12.19 -0.21
N ASN A 293 22.90 -12.11 -1.02
CA ASN A 293 22.00 -13.22 -1.31
C ASN A 293 21.35 -13.03 -2.69
N SER A 294 20.34 -13.84 -2.99
CA SER A 294 19.38 -13.55 -4.06
C SER A 294 17.98 -13.42 -3.45
N SER A 295 17.18 -12.53 -4.02
CA SER A 295 15.79 -12.30 -3.64
C SER A 295 14.89 -12.32 -4.87
N ARG A 296 13.63 -11.91 -4.71
CA ARG A 296 12.69 -11.75 -5.80
C ARG A 296 12.07 -10.37 -5.75
N VAL A 297 11.90 -9.76 -6.90
CA VAL A 297 11.17 -8.51 -7.09
C VAL A 297 9.98 -8.76 -8.01
N TRP A 298 9.00 -7.88 -7.96
CA TRP A 298 7.85 -7.91 -8.86
C TRP A 298 7.57 -6.49 -9.34
N GLY A 299 6.98 -6.37 -10.54
CA GLY A 299 6.46 -5.11 -11.07
C GLY A 299 5.44 -5.38 -12.18
N PHE A 300 5.23 -4.43 -13.08
CA PHE A 300 4.31 -4.66 -14.21
C PHE A 300 4.81 -5.74 -15.18
N GLY A 301 3.90 -6.60 -15.63
CA GLY A 301 4.13 -7.62 -16.66
C GLY A 301 3.49 -8.98 -16.36
N ASP A 302 3.60 -9.91 -17.32
CA ASP A 302 2.90 -11.20 -17.34
C ASP A 302 3.73 -12.41 -16.85
N GLN A 303 4.98 -12.19 -16.43
CA GLN A 303 5.95 -13.25 -16.08
C GLN A 303 6.13 -13.48 -14.57
N GLY A 304 5.35 -12.78 -13.73
CA GLY A 304 5.42 -12.94 -12.27
C GLY A 304 6.71 -12.35 -11.66
N SER A 305 7.11 -12.83 -10.48
CA SER A 305 8.27 -12.27 -9.78
C SER A 305 9.58 -12.73 -10.42
N ASN A 306 10.54 -11.82 -10.55
CA ASN A 306 11.87 -12.06 -11.11
C ASN A 306 12.92 -12.20 -10.01
N ALA A 307 13.87 -13.10 -10.22
CA ALA A 307 15.01 -13.24 -9.31
C ALA A 307 15.93 -12.02 -9.44
N ILE A 308 16.32 -11.46 -8.31
CA ILE A 308 17.32 -10.40 -8.21
C ILE A 308 18.50 -10.90 -7.39
N ASP A 309 19.69 -10.39 -7.69
CA ASP A 309 20.79 -10.49 -6.74
C ASP A 309 20.71 -9.32 -5.77
N GLN A 310 20.91 -9.59 -4.48
CA GLN A 310 21.05 -8.53 -3.48
C GLN A 310 22.52 -8.31 -3.17
N PHE A 311 22.89 -7.04 -3.15
CA PHE A 311 24.22 -6.59 -2.80
C PHE A 311 24.16 -5.59 -1.64
N THR A 312 25.31 -5.36 -0.99
CA THR A 312 25.54 -4.24 -0.09
C THR A 312 26.52 -3.25 -0.72
N ALA A 313 26.17 -1.96 -0.68
CA ALA A 313 27.08 -0.85 -0.90
C ALA A 313 27.58 -0.32 0.44
N ALA A 314 28.91 -0.21 0.61
CA ALA A 314 29.49 0.30 1.85
C ALA A 314 29.18 1.80 2.03
N SER A 315 29.12 2.54 0.93
CA SER A 315 28.77 3.96 0.92
C SER A 315 27.94 4.30 -0.32
N VAL A 316 26.87 5.09 -0.13
CA VAL A 316 25.99 5.62 -1.17
C VAL A 316 25.89 7.13 -0.98
N HIS A 317 26.32 7.91 -1.97
CA HIS A 317 26.23 9.36 -1.94
C HIS A 317 25.18 9.89 -2.91
N ILE A 318 24.32 10.79 -2.43
CA ILE A 318 23.28 11.45 -3.23
C ILE A 318 23.28 12.94 -2.87
N GLY A 319 23.70 13.79 -3.80
CA GLY A 319 23.92 15.21 -3.51
C GLY A 319 24.89 15.40 -2.33
N GLY A 320 24.40 16.02 -1.25
CA GLY A 320 25.16 16.25 -0.01
C GLY A 320 24.95 15.19 1.09
N ILE A 321 24.32 14.05 0.77
CA ILE A 321 23.99 12.99 1.73
C ILE A 321 24.87 11.77 1.50
N GLU A 322 25.35 11.17 2.59
CA GLU A 322 25.96 9.85 2.58
C GLU A 322 25.12 8.87 3.41
N PHE A 323 24.82 7.72 2.81
CA PHE A 323 24.31 6.54 3.47
C PHE A 323 25.38 5.45 3.52
N LYS A 324 25.37 4.62 4.56
CA LYS A 324 26.30 3.51 4.76
C LYS A 324 25.57 2.18 4.80
N ASN A 325 26.25 1.13 4.34
CA ASN A 325 25.77 -0.26 4.40
C ASN A 325 24.39 -0.46 3.74
N CYS A 326 24.17 0.10 2.56
CA CYS A 326 22.86 0.05 1.91
C CYS A 326 22.68 -1.19 1.05
N ASN A 327 21.52 -1.84 1.19
CA ASN A 327 21.10 -2.89 0.29
C ASN A 327 20.81 -2.32 -1.11
N VAL A 328 21.31 -3.01 -2.13
CA VAL A 328 21.14 -2.68 -3.55
C VAL A 328 20.68 -3.94 -4.26
N GLY A 329 19.45 -3.92 -4.79
CA GLY A 329 18.99 -4.97 -5.70
C GLY A 329 19.68 -4.82 -7.04
N ALA A 330 19.99 -5.91 -7.71
CA ALA A 330 20.50 -5.87 -9.07
C ALA A 330 19.90 -6.93 -9.98
N LEU A 331 19.73 -6.55 -11.24
CA LEU A 331 19.19 -7.36 -12.33
C LEU A 331 20.15 -7.28 -13.53
N GLU A 332 20.62 -8.44 -14.01
CA GLU A 332 21.53 -8.51 -15.17
C GLU A 332 20.87 -8.04 -16.46
N ASN A 333 19.75 -8.66 -16.83
CA ASN A 333 19.02 -8.34 -18.05
C ASN A 333 17.70 -7.68 -17.69
N PHE A 334 17.72 -6.36 -17.65
CA PHE A 334 16.51 -5.60 -17.78
C PHE A 334 16.40 -5.12 -19.22
N SER A 335 15.43 -5.66 -19.95
CA SER A 335 15.02 -5.06 -21.22
C SER A 335 13.70 -4.38 -20.90
N VAL A 336 13.69 -3.05 -20.95
CA VAL A 336 12.51 -2.19 -21.07
C VAL A 336 11.70 -1.90 -19.81
N MET A 337 12.05 -0.81 -19.10
CA MET A 337 11.04 0.03 -18.45
C MET A 337 10.58 1.04 -19.49
N GLY A 338 9.29 1.32 -19.50
CA GLY A 338 8.66 2.23 -20.45
C GLY A 338 7.53 1.56 -21.22
N GLY A 339 6.75 2.38 -21.91
CA GLY A 339 5.70 1.93 -22.81
C GLY A 339 5.54 2.85 -24.00
N GLY A 340 4.86 2.34 -25.03
CA GLY A 340 4.71 3.05 -26.30
C GLY A 340 3.98 2.22 -27.36
N HIS A 341 3.62 2.88 -28.45
CA HIS A 341 2.84 2.31 -29.57
C HIS A 341 3.54 1.15 -30.31
N ILE A 342 4.87 0.98 -30.16
CA ILE A 342 5.64 0.08 -31.03
C ILE A 342 6.89 -0.50 -30.34
N GLY A 343 6.75 -1.01 -29.11
CA GLY A 343 7.78 -1.87 -28.52
C GLY A 343 9.23 -1.33 -28.51
N GLN A 344 9.42 -0.01 -28.56
CA GLN A 344 10.74 0.59 -28.45
C GLN A 344 11.13 0.62 -26.98
N ALA A 345 12.30 0.05 -26.72
CA ALA A 345 12.86 -0.13 -25.41
C ALA A 345 14.05 0.79 -25.24
N LEU A 346 13.89 1.88 -24.51
CA LEU A 346 14.99 2.82 -24.32
C LEU A 346 14.95 3.38 -22.90
N ASP A 347 14.89 2.52 -21.90
CA ASP A 347 15.36 2.96 -20.59
C ASP A 347 16.88 3.08 -20.65
N THR A 348 17.38 4.32 -20.56
CA THR A 348 18.81 4.62 -20.50
C THR A 348 19.30 4.81 -19.07
N SER A 349 18.41 4.73 -18.07
CA SER A 349 18.79 4.80 -16.67
C SER A 349 19.64 3.60 -16.28
N ASP A 350 20.49 3.81 -15.27
CA ASP A 350 21.26 2.72 -14.67
C ASP A 350 20.42 1.93 -13.62
N GLY A 351 19.14 2.27 -13.44
CA GLY A 351 18.22 1.62 -12.49
C GLY A 351 17.17 2.55 -11.87
N LEU A 352 16.56 2.10 -10.76
CA LEU A 352 15.50 2.81 -10.01
C LEU A 352 15.97 3.21 -8.62
N VAL A 353 15.46 4.34 -8.14
CA VAL A 353 15.58 4.78 -6.74
C VAL A 353 14.21 5.11 -6.16
N GLY A 354 13.87 4.40 -5.07
CA GLY A 354 12.72 4.67 -4.24
C GLY A 354 12.90 5.97 -3.46
N THR A 355 11.87 6.80 -3.40
CA THR A 355 11.87 8.05 -2.61
C THR A 355 11.69 7.80 -1.10
N ASP A 356 11.31 6.58 -0.71
CA ASP A 356 11.21 6.13 0.67
C ASP A 356 12.56 6.10 1.41
N ILE A 357 13.69 6.07 0.69
CA ILE A 357 15.02 6.25 1.28
C ILE A 357 15.17 7.62 1.99
N PHE A 358 14.36 8.59 1.59
CA PHE A 358 14.32 9.93 2.18
C PHE A 358 13.20 10.10 3.22
N SER A 359 12.61 9.00 3.71
CA SER A 359 11.49 9.03 4.67
C SER A 359 11.76 9.76 6.00
N ARG A 360 13.03 10.07 6.30
CA ARG A 360 13.44 10.92 7.44
C ARG A 360 13.33 12.43 7.17
N TYR A 361 12.92 12.81 5.97
CA TYR A 361 12.75 14.19 5.53
C TYR A 361 11.32 14.42 5.06
N LEU A 362 10.92 15.68 5.07
CA LEU A 362 9.87 16.15 4.19
C LEU A 362 10.45 16.21 2.78
N VAL A 363 9.93 15.36 1.89
CA VAL A 363 10.44 15.20 0.52
C VAL A 363 9.62 16.08 -0.40
N THR A 364 10.27 16.95 -1.17
CA THR A 364 9.62 17.66 -2.28
C THR A 364 10.24 17.26 -3.60
N VAL A 365 9.43 16.72 -4.51
CA VAL A 365 9.77 16.43 -5.90
C VAL A 365 9.25 17.58 -6.75
N ASP A 366 10.13 18.47 -7.19
CA ASP A 366 9.77 19.66 -7.96
C ASP A 366 10.15 19.45 -9.44
N TYR A 367 9.18 18.97 -10.23
CA TYR A 367 9.38 18.76 -11.67
C TYR A 367 9.46 20.05 -12.47
N VAL A 368 9.07 21.21 -11.92
CA VAL A 368 9.21 22.50 -12.61
C VAL A 368 10.65 23.01 -12.52
N LYS A 369 11.27 22.85 -11.34
CA LYS A 369 12.66 23.24 -11.10
C LYS A 369 13.67 22.13 -11.35
N HIS A 370 13.18 20.90 -11.57
CA HIS A 370 13.99 19.70 -11.74
C HIS A 370 14.92 19.49 -10.53
N GLU A 371 14.35 19.52 -9.31
CA GLU A 371 15.09 19.33 -8.07
C GLU A 371 14.28 18.54 -7.03
N ILE A 372 14.98 17.73 -6.22
CA ILE A 372 14.44 17.21 -4.97
C ILE A 372 14.88 18.14 -3.85
N ARG A 373 13.92 18.61 -3.04
CA ARG A 373 14.22 19.29 -1.76
C ARG A 373 13.94 18.36 -0.61
N LEU A 374 14.87 18.31 0.33
CA LEU A 374 14.73 17.56 1.57
C LEU A 374 14.78 18.54 2.72
N GLU A 375 13.70 18.60 3.49
CA GLU A 375 13.59 19.47 4.66
C GLU A 375 13.44 18.61 5.93
N PRO A 376 13.86 19.10 7.11
CA PRO A 376 13.59 18.40 8.35
C PRO A 376 12.08 18.13 8.51
N LEU A 377 11.72 16.92 8.94
CA LEU A 377 10.33 16.62 9.28
C LEU A 377 9.82 17.60 10.35
N PRO A 378 8.53 18.00 10.28
CA PRO A 378 7.95 18.84 11.32
C PRO A 378 8.15 18.21 12.70
N GLN A 379 8.69 18.98 13.64
CA GLN A 379 8.75 18.57 15.03
C GLN A 379 7.33 18.53 15.60
N SER A 380 6.99 17.41 16.24
CA SER A 380 5.76 17.34 17.00
C SER A 380 5.88 18.23 18.24
N SER A 381 4.96 19.17 18.43
CA SER A 381 4.84 19.94 19.69
C SER A 381 4.47 19.04 20.88
N SER A 382 3.99 17.83 20.60
CA SER A 382 3.86 16.73 21.55
C SER A 382 4.91 15.68 21.21
N ALA A 383 6.14 15.86 21.69
CA ALA A 383 7.02 14.70 21.87
C ALA A 383 6.19 13.61 22.59
N PRO A 384 6.15 12.36 22.12
CA PRO A 384 5.38 11.33 22.79
C PRO A 384 5.81 11.28 24.25
N THR A 385 4.89 11.63 25.16
CA THR A 385 5.14 11.74 26.62
C THR A 385 5.38 10.39 27.30
N ALA A 386 5.54 9.31 26.54
CA ALA A 386 5.99 8.04 27.03
C ALA A 386 6.72 7.30 25.89
N PRO A 387 7.81 6.56 26.17
CA PRO A 387 8.09 5.38 25.38
C PRO A 387 6.83 4.53 25.47
N LEU A 388 6.10 4.40 24.35
CA LEU A 388 4.97 3.50 24.27
C LEU A 388 5.52 2.08 24.48
N ASP A 389 5.42 1.65 25.73
CA ASP A 389 5.19 0.29 26.16
C ASP A 389 6.24 -0.73 25.68
N GLY A 390 7.45 -0.67 26.24
CA GLY A 390 8.31 -1.86 26.42
C GLY A 390 9.14 -2.38 25.24
N LEU A 391 9.13 -1.75 24.05
CA LEU A 391 9.84 -2.29 22.87
C LEU A 391 11.00 -1.44 22.33
N GLY A 392 11.39 -0.36 23.04
CA GLY A 392 12.70 0.28 22.84
C GLY A 392 13.10 0.55 21.38
N GLY A 393 12.32 1.36 20.65
CA GLY A 393 12.76 1.93 19.37
C GLY A 393 13.29 3.35 19.56
N ASP A 394 14.42 3.68 18.93
CA ASP A 394 14.87 5.07 18.81
C ASP A 394 13.92 5.80 17.85
N PRO A 395 13.20 6.85 18.29
CA PRO A 395 12.30 7.63 17.41
C PRO A 395 13.01 8.24 16.21
N ALA A 396 14.32 8.47 16.31
CA ALA A 396 15.14 8.93 15.20
C ALA A 396 15.40 7.85 14.15
N ASN A 397 15.16 6.57 14.48
CA ASN A 397 15.51 5.40 13.66
C ASN A 397 14.34 4.46 13.31
N ASP A 398 13.23 4.49 14.04
CA ASP A 398 12.07 3.60 13.86
C ASP A 398 10.76 4.38 13.62
N LEU A 399 10.44 4.63 12.34
CA LEU A 399 9.21 5.33 11.94
C LEU A 399 7.96 4.43 12.04
N SER A 400 8.13 3.12 12.23
CA SER A 400 7.05 2.13 12.33
C SER A 400 6.47 1.99 13.73
N SER A 401 7.06 2.61 14.75
CA SER A 401 6.62 2.47 16.14
C SER A 401 5.70 3.60 16.64
N PHE A 402 5.26 4.50 15.76
CA PHE A 402 4.46 5.66 16.14
C PHE A 402 3.20 5.80 15.28
N ASP A 403 2.19 6.43 15.87
CA ASP A 403 1.02 6.89 15.14
C ASP A 403 1.33 8.20 14.43
N ARG A 404 0.82 8.32 13.20
CA ARG A 404 0.89 9.55 12.41
C ARG A 404 0.39 10.76 13.16
N ILE A 405 0.94 11.91 12.82
CA ILE A 405 0.53 13.20 13.32
C ILE A 405 0.18 14.09 12.13
N LYS A 406 -0.95 14.79 12.19
CA LYS A 406 -1.26 15.87 11.24
C LYS A 406 -1.02 17.21 11.93
N PRO A 407 0.18 17.83 11.79
CA PRO A 407 0.48 19.08 12.47
C PRO A 407 -0.39 20.22 11.91
N PRO A 408 -0.66 21.28 12.69
CA PRO A 408 -1.49 22.41 12.24
C PRO A 408 -0.99 23.05 10.93
N SER A 409 0.33 23.09 10.71
CA SER A 409 0.95 23.62 9.48
C SER A 409 0.65 22.79 8.23
N MET A 410 0.19 21.54 8.38
CA MET A 410 -0.12 20.62 7.29
C MET A 410 -1.61 20.25 7.26
N GLN A 411 -2.48 21.06 7.87
CA GLN A 411 -3.90 20.74 7.96
C GLN A 411 -4.57 20.60 6.57
N ASN A 412 -4.09 21.34 5.58
CA ASN A 412 -4.53 21.29 4.18
C ASN A 412 -3.89 20.16 3.36
N TRP A 413 -2.96 19.39 3.91
CA TRP A 413 -2.36 18.26 3.22
C TRP A 413 -3.37 17.10 3.17
N THR A 414 -3.28 16.31 2.11
CA THR A 414 -4.14 15.13 1.91
C THR A 414 -3.56 13.96 2.68
N SER A 415 -4.40 13.32 3.50
CA SER A 415 -4.05 12.04 4.11
C SER A 415 -4.12 10.94 3.06
N ILE A 416 -3.04 10.18 2.97
CA ILE A 416 -2.95 8.99 2.14
C ILE A 416 -2.82 7.75 3.00
N TYR A 417 -2.83 6.61 2.34
CA TYR A 417 -2.46 5.33 2.90
C TYR A 417 -1.08 4.91 2.36
N ARG A 418 -0.41 4.01 3.07
CA ARG A 418 0.89 3.49 2.68
C ARG A 418 0.98 1.99 2.86
N ARG A 419 1.47 1.30 1.84
CA ARG A 419 1.84 -0.13 1.89
C ARG A 419 3.31 -0.25 1.48
N GLY A 420 4.20 -0.35 2.46
CA GLY A 420 5.64 -0.28 2.21
C GLY A 420 6.06 1.07 1.62
N HIS A 421 6.59 1.08 0.40
CA HIS A 421 6.95 2.31 -0.32
C HIS A 421 5.77 2.93 -1.09
N GLN A 422 4.72 2.15 -1.37
CA GLN A 422 3.59 2.60 -2.19
C GLN A 422 2.77 3.68 -1.48
N LEU A 423 2.59 4.80 -2.15
CA LEU A 423 1.73 5.90 -1.73
C LEU A 423 0.35 5.72 -2.36
N ILE A 424 -0.67 5.46 -1.55
CA ILE A 424 -2.01 5.11 -2.03
C ILE A 424 -2.98 6.22 -1.62
N MET A 425 -3.55 6.92 -2.59
CA MET A 425 -4.39 8.08 -2.33
C MET A 425 -5.85 7.89 -2.76
N PRO A 426 -6.80 8.49 -2.04
CA PRO A 426 -8.17 8.59 -2.51
C PRO A 426 -8.28 9.46 -3.77
N VAL A 427 -9.03 8.97 -4.75
CA VAL A 427 -9.40 9.66 -5.99
C VAL A 427 -10.89 9.53 -6.20
N VAL A 428 -11.56 10.62 -6.54
CA VAL A 428 -13.00 10.62 -6.83
C VAL A 428 -13.18 10.62 -8.34
N ILE A 429 -13.71 9.51 -8.88
CA ILE A 429 -14.00 9.38 -10.31
C ILE A 429 -15.46 9.80 -10.56
N ASN A 430 -15.71 10.72 -11.49
CA ASN A 430 -17.05 11.18 -11.87
C ASN A 430 -17.97 11.57 -10.68
N SER A 431 -17.42 12.21 -9.64
CA SER A 431 -18.15 12.57 -8.40
C SER A 431 -18.78 11.38 -7.64
N SER A 432 -18.19 10.19 -7.78
CA SER A 432 -18.61 8.98 -7.06
C SER A 432 -17.95 8.85 -5.68
N LYS A 433 -18.07 7.68 -5.04
CA LYS A 433 -17.33 7.38 -3.80
C LYS A 433 -15.81 7.37 -4.08
N PRO A 434 -14.96 7.73 -3.11
CA PRO A 434 -13.52 7.65 -3.29
C PRO A 434 -13.08 6.22 -3.66
N THR A 435 -12.20 6.12 -4.65
CA THR A 435 -11.44 4.92 -5.01
C THR A 435 -9.96 5.16 -4.75
N LEU A 436 -9.14 4.11 -4.77
CA LEU A 436 -7.73 4.21 -4.38
C LEU A 436 -6.82 4.13 -5.60
N PHE A 437 -5.90 5.08 -5.73
CA PHE A 437 -4.88 5.09 -6.77
C PHE A 437 -3.49 5.11 -6.14
N ILE A 438 -2.54 4.37 -6.71
CA ILE A 438 -1.13 4.48 -6.35
C ILE A 438 -0.55 5.73 -7.04
N VAL A 439 0.26 6.50 -6.30
CA VAL A 439 1.09 7.57 -6.85
C VAL A 439 2.43 6.98 -7.24
N ASP A 440 2.70 6.90 -8.54
CA ASP A 440 3.82 6.15 -9.11
C ASP A 440 4.61 7.03 -10.09
N THR A 441 5.69 7.65 -9.61
CA THR A 441 6.59 8.45 -10.46
C THR A 441 7.39 7.60 -11.46
N GLY A 442 7.46 6.28 -11.24
CA GLY A 442 8.11 5.33 -12.14
C GLY A 442 7.21 4.83 -13.28
N SER A 443 5.89 4.94 -13.12
CA SER A 443 4.92 4.53 -14.14
C SER A 443 4.91 5.51 -15.31
N PHE A 444 5.29 5.02 -16.50
CA PHE A 444 5.30 5.81 -17.74
C PHE A 444 3.91 6.31 -18.18
N THR A 445 2.83 5.72 -17.66
CA THR A 445 1.44 6.05 -18.02
C THR A 445 0.56 6.13 -16.78
N ASN A 446 -0.57 6.82 -16.90
CA ASN A 446 -1.65 6.68 -15.93
C ASN A 446 -2.41 5.38 -16.23
N LEU A 447 -2.76 4.63 -15.19
CA LEU A 447 -3.48 3.37 -15.33
C LEU A 447 -4.79 3.39 -14.57
N ILE A 448 -5.79 2.70 -15.11
CA ILE A 448 -7.04 2.36 -14.42
C ILE A 448 -7.29 0.86 -14.50
N ASP A 449 -7.84 0.27 -13.44
CA ASP A 449 -8.21 -1.14 -13.47
C ASP A 449 -9.23 -1.41 -14.58
N THR A 450 -9.04 -2.49 -15.32
CA THR A 450 -9.88 -2.82 -16.48
C THR A 450 -11.34 -3.12 -16.09
N ASP A 451 -11.57 -3.77 -14.96
CA ASP A 451 -12.93 -4.14 -14.55
C ASP A 451 -13.64 -2.96 -13.89
N PHE A 452 -12.91 -2.11 -13.17
CA PHE A 452 -13.41 -0.83 -12.70
C PHE A 452 -13.68 0.16 -13.86
N ALA A 453 -12.80 0.23 -14.86
CA ALA A 453 -12.98 1.11 -16.02
C ALA A 453 -14.30 0.86 -16.75
N LYS A 454 -14.70 -0.42 -16.91
CA LYS A 454 -15.98 -0.81 -17.52
C LYS A 454 -17.20 -0.30 -16.74
N GLN A 455 -17.05 -0.02 -15.44
CA GLN A 455 -18.14 0.49 -14.60
C GLN A 455 -18.31 2.02 -14.76
N VAL A 456 -17.24 2.73 -15.15
CA VAL A 456 -17.24 4.20 -15.18
C VAL A 456 -17.17 4.79 -16.59
N THR A 457 -16.71 4.04 -17.59
CA THR A 457 -16.58 4.51 -18.98
C THR A 457 -16.55 3.35 -19.99
N GLN A 458 -16.49 3.68 -21.29
CA GLN A 458 -16.31 2.68 -22.34
C GLN A 458 -14.85 2.23 -22.41
N THR A 459 -14.62 0.93 -22.61
CA THR A 459 -13.27 0.37 -22.80
C THR A 459 -13.11 -0.21 -24.21
N LYS A 460 -11.97 0.00 -24.85
CA LYS A 460 -11.61 -0.61 -26.14
C LYS A 460 -10.21 -1.24 -26.08
N ASP A 461 -9.93 -2.15 -27.00
CA ASP A 461 -8.58 -2.70 -27.14
C ASP A 461 -7.60 -1.61 -27.59
N SER A 462 -6.38 -1.67 -27.06
CA SER A 462 -5.29 -0.79 -27.45
C SER A 462 -4.13 -1.59 -28.03
N MET A 463 -3.34 -0.94 -28.90
CA MET A 463 -2.05 -1.49 -29.34
C MET A 463 -0.92 -1.17 -28.36
N ASN A 464 -1.20 -0.36 -27.33
CA ASN A 464 -0.24 -0.01 -26.30
C ASN A 464 0.18 -1.25 -25.48
N LEU A 465 1.44 -1.27 -25.11
CA LEU A 465 2.02 -2.26 -24.23
C LEU A 465 2.69 -1.52 -23.06
N ILE A 466 2.55 -2.08 -21.86
CA ILE A 466 3.41 -1.75 -20.73
C ILE A 466 4.52 -2.80 -20.66
N ARG A 467 5.74 -2.35 -20.42
CA ARG A 467 6.87 -3.23 -20.09
C ARG A 467 7.42 -2.81 -18.73
N GLY A 468 7.57 -3.78 -17.85
CA GLY A 468 8.07 -3.55 -16.50
C GLY A 468 8.89 -4.73 -16.00
N VAL A 469 9.20 -4.68 -14.71
CA VAL A 469 10.06 -5.67 -14.03
C VAL A 469 9.54 -7.09 -14.16
N SER A 470 8.25 -7.30 -14.41
CA SER A 470 7.63 -8.63 -14.57
C SER A 470 7.29 -8.97 -16.01
N GLY A 471 7.84 -8.29 -17.02
CA GLY A 471 7.63 -8.63 -18.43
C GLY A 471 6.74 -7.62 -19.16
N VAL A 472 5.88 -8.10 -20.08
CA VAL A 472 5.10 -7.24 -20.98
C VAL A 472 3.62 -7.49 -20.79
N SER A 473 2.79 -6.45 -20.81
CA SER A 473 1.34 -6.60 -20.79
C SER A 473 0.67 -5.73 -21.84
N LYS A 474 -0.37 -6.28 -22.47
CA LYS A 474 -1.21 -5.53 -23.40
C LYS A 474 -2.15 -4.64 -22.62
N LEU A 475 -2.21 -3.39 -23.02
CA LEU A 475 -3.09 -2.40 -22.43
C LEU A 475 -4.41 -2.36 -23.20
N LYS A 476 -5.45 -1.90 -22.50
CA LYS A 476 -6.70 -1.43 -23.07
C LYS A 476 -6.80 0.07 -22.88
N GLU A 477 -7.74 0.72 -23.54
CA GLU A 477 -7.99 2.15 -23.35
C GLU A 477 -9.37 2.35 -22.71
N ALA A 478 -9.41 3.06 -21.60
CA ALA A 478 -10.61 3.60 -20.99
C ALA A 478 -10.94 4.96 -21.62
N GLY A 479 -12.22 5.22 -21.85
CA GLY A 479 -12.73 6.48 -22.39
C GLY A 479 -12.68 7.63 -21.39
N SER A 480 -13.46 8.67 -21.64
CA SER A 480 -13.39 9.90 -20.87
C SER A 480 -14.05 9.81 -19.49
N PHE A 481 -13.48 10.48 -18.50
CA PHE A 481 -14.01 10.67 -17.15
C PHE A 481 -13.29 11.85 -16.45
N THR A 482 -13.71 12.20 -15.23
CA THR A 482 -12.98 13.15 -14.39
C THR A 482 -12.41 12.44 -13.17
N ALA A 483 -11.14 12.71 -12.85
CA ALA A 483 -10.49 12.25 -11.62
C ALA A 483 -10.15 13.43 -10.73
N ASP A 484 -10.77 13.50 -9.55
CA ASP A 484 -10.50 14.52 -8.53
C ASP A 484 -9.64 13.93 -7.42
N PHE A 485 -8.49 14.54 -7.13
CA PHE A 485 -7.55 14.04 -6.11
C PHE A 485 -6.79 15.20 -5.46
N ALA A 486 -6.61 15.14 -4.14
CA ALA A 486 -5.87 16.16 -3.37
C ALA A 486 -6.22 17.63 -3.70
N GLY A 487 -7.49 17.92 -4.01
CA GLY A 487 -7.96 19.27 -4.38
C GLY A 487 -7.68 19.69 -5.83
N LEU A 488 -7.12 18.80 -6.65
CA LEU A 488 -6.90 18.96 -8.08
C LEU A 488 -7.96 18.19 -8.88
N ARG A 489 -8.22 18.66 -10.11
CA ARG A 489 -9.13 18.01 -11.07
C ARG A 489 -8.37 17.67 -12.34
N LEU A 490 -8.31 16.39 -12.66
CA LEU A 490 -7.76 15.87 -13.90
C LEU A 490 -8.89 15.47 -14.86
N PRO A 491 -9.17 16.25 -15.92
CA PRO A 491 -10.05 15.82 -16.99
C PRO A 491 -9.34 14.76 -17.84
N VAL A 492 -9.86 13.53 -17.83
CA VAL A 492 -9.29 12.39 -18.55
C VAL A 492 -10.06 12.21 -19.86
N THR A 493 -9.38 12.32 -20.99
CA THR A 493 -9.96 12.02 -22.32
C THR A 493 -9.87 10.53 -22.63
N ASN A 494 -8.72 9.93 -22.33
CA ASN A 494 -8.47 8.51 -22.31
C ASN A 494 -7.43 8.17 -21.23
N MET A 495 -7.41 6.92 -20.78
CA MET A 495 -6.40 6.39 -19.87
C MET A 495 -6.11 4.94 -20.22
N ASP A 496 -4.85 4.51 -20.14
CA ASP A 496 -4.51 3.11 -20.30
C ASP A 496 -5.13 2.28 -19.16
N SER A 497 -5.51 1.05 -19.46
CA SER A 497 -6.12 0.14 -18.49
C SER A 497 -5.52 -1.24 -18.55
N LEU A 498 -5.38 -1.83 -17.36
CA LEU A 498 -4.79 -3.14 -17.11
C LEU A 498 -5.56 -3.83 -16.00
N ASN A 499 -5.56 -5.16 -15.92
CA ASN A 499 -6.12 -5.85 -14.76
C ASN A 499 -5.21 -5.63 -13.55
N LEU A 500 -5.74 -4.99 -12.50
CA LEU A 500 -5.00 -4.64 -11.29
C LEU A 500 -5.39 -5.52 -10.09
N SER A 501 -6.01 -6.69 -10.30
CA SER A 501 -6.50 -7.58 -9.24
C SER A 501 -5.44 -8.04 -8.22
N ARG A 502 -4.15 -7.83 -8.50
CA ARG A 502 -3.04 -8.11 -7.57
C ARG A 502 -2.74 -6.97 -6.60
N PHE A 503 -3.31 -5.79 -6.82
CA PHE A 503 -3.20 -4.63 -5.94
C PHE A 503 -4.53 -4.49 -5.20
N ASP A 504 -4.67 -5.20 -4.08
CA ASP A 504 -5.93 -5.28 -3.34
C ASP A 504 -6.50 -3.88 -3.06
N GLY A 505 -7.74 -3.65 -3.49
CA GLY A 505 -8.45 -2.40 -3.32
C GLY A 505 -7.94 -1.21 -4.14
N VAL A 506 -6.89 -1.36 -4.95
CA VAL A 506 -6.36 -0.29 -5.81
C VAL A 506 -7.01 -0.34 -7.19
N HIS A 507 -7.47 0.81 -7.65
CA HIS A 507 -8.25 0.99 -8.87
C HIS A 507 -7.47 1.69 -9.99
N GLY A 508 -6.26 2.17 -9.72
CA GLY A 508 -5.43 2.81 -10.74
C GLY A 508 -4.10 3.33 -10.23
N PHE A 509 -3.36 3.95 -11.15
CA PHE A 509 -2.06 4.58 -10.92
C PHE A 509 -2.09 6.00 -11.50
N LEU A 510 -1.70 6.97 -10.69
CA LEU A 510 -1.31 8.30 -11.18
C LEU A 510 0.17 8.23 -11.52
N GLY A 511 0.45 8.21 -12.82
CA GLY A 511 1.79 8.03 -13.38
C GLY A 511 2.49 9.33 -13.73
N TYR A 512 3.71 9.19 -14.25
CA TYR A 512 4.58 10.28 -14.70
C TYR A 512 3.85 11.36 -15.53
N PRO A 513 2.98 11.07 -16.52
CA PRO A 513 2.32 12.11 -17.33
C PRO A 513 1.44 13.08 -16.52
N THR A 514 0.90 12.64 -15.39
CA THR A 514 0.17 13.53 -14.47
C THR A 514 1.12 14.22 -13.50
N LEU A 515 2.06 13.45 -12.94
CA LEU A 515 2.90 13.88 -11.83
C LEU A 515 3.99 14.89 -12.25
N GLU A 516 4.51 14.80 -13.48
CA GLU A 516 5.52 15.73 -13.99
C GLU A 516 5.04 17.18 -14.10
N GLN A 517 3.71 17.38 -14.06
CA GLN A 517 3.08 18.69 -14.13
C GLN A 517 2.94 19.35 -12.74
N LEU A 518 3.34 18.67 -11.66
CA LEU A 518 3.09 19.05 -10.28
C LEU A 518 4.38 19.22 -9.48
N VAL A 519 4.29 19.99 -8.41
CA VAL A 519 5.24 19.90 -7.29
C VAL A 519 4.61 18.99 -6.24
N MET A 520 5.30 17.90 -5.91
CA MET A 520 4.82 16.89 -4.98
C MET A 520 5.55 17.03 -3.65
N HIS A 521 4.83 17.21 -2.56
CA HIS A 521 5.38 17.13 -1.21
C HIS A 521 4.90 15.85 -0.53
N ILE A 522 5.80 15.13 0.12
CA ILE A 522 5.57 13.82 0.70
C ILE A 522 6.14 13.79 2.11
N ASP A 523 5.28 13.45 3.08
CA ASP A 523 5.68 13.05 4.43
C ASP A 523 5.37 11.56 4.59
N TYR A 524 6.43 10.75 4.54
CA TYR A 524 6.35 9.30 4.69
C TYR A 524 6.04 8.85 6.12
N ARG A 525 6.43 9.65 7.13
CA ARG A 525 6.18 9.34 8.54
C ARG A 525 4.69 9.44 8.82
N ASP A 526 4.06 10.51 8.34
CA ASP A 526 2.69 10.86 8.72
C ASP A 526 1.63 10.52 7.66
N ASN A 527 2.04 9.85 6.57
CA ASN A 527 1.18 9.51 5.43
C ASN A 527 0.41 10.74 4.92
N LEU A 528 1.14 11.80 4.59
CA LEU A 528 0.60 13.06 4.08
C LEU A 528 1.24 13.42 2.74
N VAL A 529 0.42 13.96 1.84
CA VAL A 529 0.90 14.54 0.58
C VAL A 529 0.26 15.90 0.31
N LEU A 530 0.98 16.75 -0.40
CA LEU A 530 0.45 17.97 -1.01
C LEU A 530 0.91 18.01 -2.46
N PHE A 531 -0.02 18.31 -3.37
CA PHE A 531 0.28 18.54 -4.77
C PHE A 531 0.02 20.00 -5.10
N GLU A 532 1.01 20.68 -5.66
CA GLU A 532 0.86 22.04 -6.15
C GLU A 532 0.91 22.05 -7.68
N ALA A 533 -0.17 22.53 -8.29
CA ALA A 533 -0.18 22.84 -9.71
C ALA A 533 0.47 24.22 -9.94
N PRO A 534 1.47 24.34 -10.82
CA PRO A 534 2.03 25.63 -11.22
C PRO A 534 0.92 26.56 -11.74
N ASN A 535 1.06 27.87 -11.50
CA ASN A 535 0.04 28.87 -11.85
C ASN A 535 -0.29 28.81 -13.35
N GLY A 536 -1.42 28.17 -13.69
CA GLY A 536 -1.84 27.86 -15.07
C GLY A 536 -2.75 26.63 -15.17
N HIS A 537 -2.72 25.74 -14.17
CA HIS A 537 -3.43 24.45 -14.16
C HIS A 537 -4.36 24.23 -12.96
N LYS A 538 -4.76 25.30 -12.24
CA LYS A 538 -5.72 25.23 -11.12
C LYS A 538 -7.17 25.25 -11.59
#